data_AF-A0A960AYS9-F1
#
_entry.id   AF-A0A960AYS9-F1
#
_cell.length_a   1.000
_cell.length_b   1.000
_cell.length_c   1.000
_cell.angle_alpha   90.00
_cell.angle_beta   90.00
_cell.angle_gamma   90.00
#
_symmetry.space_group_name_H-M   'P 1'
#
loop_
_entity.id
_entity.type
_entity.pdbx_description
1 polymer ?
#
loop_
_entity_poly.entity_id
_entity_poly.type
_entity_poly.pdbx_seq_one_letter_code
_entity_poly.pdbx_strand_id
1 'polypeptide(L)'
;MSEPNPSTRSGLIFEDFVRDVAPHLVGPGVESEAVYGPKDLGVDIVVEGPGGEVTLIEARSDTPATRTRLTLVAERLRQAARAVSRGRRVNLVLASPGLLSDERLEILRAADINYWNGLKLVRAAREAGVSVPSDLGLPTGVSLVKPPETVLRQRLQAVPSGTGGWFAYQAWCRDVLEFLFHPPLNAPAYESSTQNRHNRRDIVLPNYAEFGYWRFLRSHYGADYVVVDAKNSGSHVKKADVLQLANYLSSHGAGLFGLIMCRKGVDTAAQWTIREQWTMHRKLIVSLNDEDVLQLLEAKRSDTEPEALIRQKIEDFRLGI
;
A
#
# COMPACT_ATOMS: atom_id res chain seq x y z
N MET A 1 18.90 34.93 -31.32
CA MET A 1 18.63 34.06 -30.15
C MET A 1 18.80 32.63 -30.62
N SER A 2 19.84 31.95 -30.14
CA SER A 2 20.12 30.55 -30.49
C SER A 2 19.12 29.65 -29.76
N GLU A 3 18.44 28.75 -30.47
CA GLU A 3 17.55 27.77 -29.85
C GLU A 3 18.33 26.88 -28.87
N PRO A 4 17.76 26.56 -27.69
CA PRO A 4 18.42 25.70 -26.71
C PRO A 4 18.60 24.27 -27.26
N ASN A 5 19.68 23.61 -26.84
CA ASN A 5 20.01 22.22 -27.19
C ASN A 5 18.81 21.29 -26.89
N PRO A 6 18.44 20.35 -27.79
CA PRO A 6 17.32 19.42 -27.61
C PRO A 6 17.28 18.71 -26.25
N SER A 7 18.44 18.31 -25.72
CA SER A 7 18.56 17.66 -24.40
C SER A 7 18.17 18.58 -23.24
N THR A 8 18.55 19.85 -23.31
CA THR A 8 18.18 20.89 -22.33
C THR A 8 16.71 21.26 -22.44
N ARG A 9 16.16 21.26 -23.67
CA ARG A 9 14.74 21.51 -23.93
C ARG A 9 13.85 20.41 -23.36
N SER A 10 14.19 19.14 -23.57
CA SER A 10 13.46 18.01 -22.98
C SER A 10 13.57 17.97 -21.45
N GLY A 11 14.70 18.42 -20.88
CA GLY A 11 14.86 18.61 -19.43
C GLY A 11 13.83 19.57 -18.85
N LEU A 12 13.76 20.78 -19.40
CA LEU A 12 12.81 21.81 -18.95
C LEU A 12 11.35 21.38 -19.12
N ILE A 13 11.00 20.75 -20.24
CA ILE A 13 9.63 20.24 -20.48
C ILE A 13 9.25 19.18 -19.44
N PHE A 14 10.18 18.29 -19.07
CA PHE A 14 9.91 17.25 -18.06
C PHE A 14 9.76 17.86 -16.67
N GLU A 15 10.62 18.81 -16.31
CA GLU A 15 10.55 19.53 -15.03
C GLU A 15 9.23 20.30 -14.89
N ASP A 16 8.82 21.05 -15.92
CA ASP A 16 7.52 21.74 -15.97
C ASP A 16 6.35 20.77 -15.80
N PHE A 17 6.38 19.65 -16.53
CA PHE A 17 5.37 18.61 -16.41
C PHE A 17 5.29 18.02 -15.00
N VAL A 18 6.44 17.73 -14.37
CA VAL A 18 6.47 17.22 -13.00
C VAL A 18 5.93 18.27 -12.03
N ARG A 19 6.28 19.55 -12.20
CA ARG A 19 5.79 20.65 -11.35
C ARG A 19 4.27 20.76 -11.40
N ASP A 20 3.68 20.70 -12.59
CA ASP A 20 2.23 20.82 -12.76
C ASP A 20 1.46 19.61 -12.18
N VAL A 21 2.09 18.44 -12.17
CA VAL A 21 1.50 17.19 -11.63
C VAL A 21 1.74 17.03 -10.13
N ALA A 22 2.85 17.53 -9.60
CA ALA A 22 3.30 17.26 -8.23
C ALA A 22 2.27 17.58 -7.12
N PRO A 23 1.52 18.70 -7.14
CA PRO A 23 0.53 19.00 -6.11
C PRO A 23 -0.53 17.88 -5.96
N HIS A 24 -0.93 17.27 -7.07
CA HIS A 24 -1.93 16.19 -7.11
C HIS A 24 -1.41 14.87 -6.55
N LEU A 25 -0.09 14.67 -6.55
CA LEU A 25 0.57 13.49 -5.99
C LEU A 25 0.89 13.63 -4.49
N VAL A 26 1.01 14.87 -3.98
CA VAL A 26 1.31 15.14 -2.57
C VAL A 26 0.03 15.09 -1.71
N GLY A 27 -1.12 15.51 -2.22
CA GLY A 27 -2.43 15.29 -1.58
C GLY A 27 -3.49 16.36 -1.88
N PRO A 28 -4.77 16.09 -1.58
CA PRO A 28 -5.84 17.09 -1.72
C PRO A 28 -5.67 18.23 -0.71
N GLY A 29 -5.89 19.48 -1.14
CA GLY A 29 -5.80 20.65 -0.27
C GLY A 29 -4.40 21.27 -0.13
N VAL A 30 -3.48 20.96 -1.03
CA VAL A 30 -2.23 21.73 -1.21
C VAL A 30 -2.63 23.15 -1.67
N GLU A 31 -2.65 24.11 -0.74
CA GLU A 31 -2.94 25.53 -1.03
C GLU A 31 -1.77 26.24 -1.76
N SER A 32 -0.57 25.65 -1.73
CA SER A 32 0.63 26.22 -2.37
C SER A 32 0.92 25.57 -3.72
N GLU A 33 1.05 26.37 -4.77
CA GLU A 33 1.56 25.91 -6.06
C GLU A 33 2.96 25.27 -5.89
N ALA A 34 3.23 24.20 -6.66
CA ALA A 34 4.58 23.68 -6.75
C ALA A 34 5.50 24.76 -7.34
N VAL A 35 6.56 25.11 -6.62
CA VAL A 35 7.51 26.14 -7.05
C VAL A 35 8.82 25.49 -7.46
N TYR A 36 9.55 26.15 -8.36
CA TYR A 36 10.93 25.77 -8.63
C TYR A 36 11.76 25.86 -7.36
N GLY A 37 12.56 24.84 -7.12
CA GLY A 37 13.44 24.76 -5.98
C GLY A 37 14.55 25.82 -6.03
N PRO A 38 15.02 26.31 -4.88
CA PRO A 38 16.18 27.18 -4.84
C PRO A 38 17.41 26.44 -5.39
N LYS A 39 18.13 27.05 -6.35
CA LYS A 39 19.28 26.42 -7.02
C LYS A 39 20.40 26.02 -6.05
N ASP A 40 20.50 26.73 -4.94
CA ASP A 40 21.43 26.49 -3.82
C ASP A 40 21.07 25.24 -3.00
N LEU A 41 19.82 24.82 -3.01
CA LEU A 41 19.36 23.56 -2.39
C LEU A 41 19.60 22.33 -3.28
N GLY A 42 19.85 22.52 -4.58
CA GLY A 42 20.12 21.43 -5.51
C GLY A 42 18.92 20.52 -5.79
N VAL A 43 17.71 21.06 -5.65
CA VAL A 43 16.44 20.39 -5.93
C VAL A 43 15.67 21.20 -6.98
N ASP A 44 14.94 20.52 -7.84
CA ASP A 44 14.30 21.15 -9.00
C ASP A 44 12.92 21.72 -8.63
N ILE A 45 12.16 21.00 -7.80
CA ILE A 45 10.80 21.41 -7.41
C ILE A 45 10.60 21.21 -5.90
N VAL A 46 9.86 22.14 -5.30
CA VAL A 46 9.44 22.10 -3.89
C VAL A 46 7.92 22.24 -3.83
N VAL A 47 7.28 21.35 -3.06
CA VAL A 47 5.84 21.40 -2.78
C VAL A 47 5.63 21.43 -1.28
N GLU A 48 4.88 22.41 -0.77
CA GLU A 48 4.46 22.41 0.62
C GLU A 48 3.14 21.65 0.77
N GLY A 49 3.13 20.66 1.66
CA GLY A 49 1.97 19.83 1.94
C GLY A 49 1.07 20.42 3.03
N PRO A 50 -0.16 19.88 3.18
CA PRO A 50 -1.03 20.21 4.30
C PRO A 50 -0.32 19.94 5.63
N GLY A 51 -0.40 20.87 6.59
CA GLY A 51 0.25 20.72 7.90
C GLY A 51 1.76 21.04 7.92
N GLY A 52 2.30 21.65 6.86
CA GLY A 52 3.67 22.17 6.85
C GLY A 52 4.74 21.15 6.47
N GLU A 53 4.36 19.98 5.98
CA GLU A 53 5.30 19.03 5.36
C GLU A 53 5.93 19.63 4.09
N VAL A 54 7.13 19.20 3.72
CA VAL A 54 7.81 19.64 2.49
C VAL A 54 8.14 18.45 1.63
N THR A 55 7.80 18.49 0.35
CA THR A 55 8.26 17.52 -0.64
C THR A 55 9.34 18.15 -1.50
N LEU A 56 10.54 17.57 -1.49
CA LEU A 56 11.67 17.96 -2.33
C LEU A 56 11.79 16.98 -3.50
N ILE A 57 11.79 17.49 -4.72
CA ILE A 57 11.72 16.68 -5.94
C ILE A 57 12.93 16.99 -6.83
N GLU A 58 13.68 15.95 -7.18
CA GLU A 58 14.66 15.99 -8.29
C GLU A 58 13.96 15.41 -9.54
N ALA A 59 13.80 16.22 -10.59
CA ALA A 59 13.13 15.87 -11.83
C ALA A 59 14.16 15.64 -12.94
N ARG A 60 14.23 14.40 -13.43
CA ARG A 60 15.23 13.97 -14.40
C ARG A 60 14.56 13.49 -15.67
N SER A 61 14.79 14.20 -16.77
CA SER A 61 14.36 13.74 -18.10
C SER A 61 15.11 12.48 -18.55
N ASP A 62 16.30 12.21 -17.98
CA ASP A 62 17.01 10.95 -18.10
C ASP A 62 16.77 10.06 -16.89
N THR A 63 16.43 8.79 -17.09
CA THR A 63 16.26 7.85 -15.96
C THR A 63 17.62 7.40 -15.43
N PRO A 64 17.97 7.69 -14.15
CA PRO A 64 19.24 7.28 -13.57
C PRO A 64 19.23 5.78 -13.25
N ALA A 65 19.42 4.92 -14.26
CA ALA A 65 19.28 3.47 -14.12
C ALA A 65 20.47 2.75 -13.44
N THR A 66 21.57 3.45 -13.20
CA THR A 66 22.78 2.86 -12.58
C THR A 66 22.82 3.14 -11.07
N ARG A 67 23.38 2.19 -10.31
CA ARG A 67 23.57 2.32 -8.86
C ARG A 67 24.28 3.63 -8.49
N THR A 68 25.38 3.94 -9.16
CA THR A 68 26.16 5.17 -8.92
C THR A 68 25.33 6.43 -9.08
N ARG A 69 24.50 6.52 -10.13
CA ARG A 69 23.65 7.70 -10.37
C ARG A 69 22.56 7.84 -9.31
N LEU A 70 21.92 6.73 -8.93
CA LEU A 70 20.90 6.74 -7.87
C LEU A 70 21.49 7.12 -6.51
N THR A 71 22.68 6.62 -6.19
CA THR A 71 23.38 7.00 -4.96
C THR A 71 23.67 8.51 -4.93
N LEU A 72 24.13 9.08 -6.04
CA LEU A 72 24.39 10.52 -6.13
C LEU A 72 23.13 11.36 -5.98
N VAL A 73 22.03 10.97 -6.63
CA VAL A 73 20.71 11.61 -6.45
C VAL A 73 20.28 11.54 -4.98
N ALA A 74 20.43 10.37 -4.36
CA ALA A 74 20.05 10.17 -2.97
C ALA A 74 20.86 11.03 -2.01
N GLU A 75 22.17 11.16 -2.23
CA GLU A 75 23.04 12.04 -1.46
C GLU A 75 22.61 13.51 -1.55
N ARG A 76 22.29 13.99 -2.76
CA ARG A 76 21.82 15.36 -3.00
C ARG A 76 20.51 15.65 -2.31
N LEU A 77 19.49 14.81 -2.52
CA LEU A 77 18.17 14.98 -1.90
C LEU A 77 18.27 14.95 -0.37
N ARG A 78 19.10 14.07 0.20
CA ARG A 78 19.34 14.04 1.66
C ARG A 78 20.07 15.27 2.17
N GLN A 79 21.02 15.81 1.41
CA GLN A 79 21.68 17.07 1.75
C GLN A 79 20.68 18.24 1.74
N ALA A 80 19.81 18.30 0.73
CA ALA A 80 18.74 19.29 0.65
C ALA A 80 17.75 19.17 1.82
N ALA A 81 17.33 17.94 2.16
CA ALA A 81 16.46 17.71 3.32
C ALA A 81 17.05 18.28 4.61
N ARG A 82 18.35 18.07 4.87
CA ARG A 82 19.02 18.61 6.07
C ARG A 82 18.95 20.13 6.17
N ALA A 83 18.95 20.84 5.04
CA ALA A 83 18.85 22.29 5.00
C ALA A 83 17.42 22.80 5.31
N VAL A 84 16.38 21.99 5.04
CA VAL A 84 14.96 22.39 5.12
C VAL A 84 14.22 21.78 6.33
N SER A 85 14.74 20.70 6.90
CA SER A 85 14.10 19.86 7.94
C SER A 85 13.92 20.52 9.32
N ARG A 86 13.80 21.86 9.46
CA ARG A 86 13.68 22.63 10.71
C ARG A 86 12.43 22.26 11.57
N GLY A 87 12.36 21.02 12.06
CA GLY A 87 11.19 20.42 12.70
C GLY A 87 10.07 19.99 11.74
N ARG A 88 10.26 20.18 10.43
CA ARG A 88 9.27 19.82 9.39
C ARG A 88 9.52 18.38 8.91
N ARG A 89 8.46 17.65 8.60
CA ARG A 89 8.58 16.39 7.85
C ARG A 89 8.98 16.70 6.41
N VAL A 90 10.02 16.04 5.93
CA VAL A 90 10.53 16.22 4.56
C VAL A 90 10.38 14.91 3.80
N ASN A 91 9.63 14.93 2.70
CA ASN A 91 9.45 13.82 1.78
C ASN A 91 10.41 14.02 0.59
N LEU A 92 11.16 12.98 0.23
CA LEU A 92 12.11 13.03 -0.89
C LEU A 92 11.55 12.30 -2.09
N VAL A 93 11.69 12.88 -3.28
CA VAL A 93 11.19 12.32 -4.53
C VAL A 93 12.23 12.41 -5.63
N LEU A 94 12.41 11.30 -6.34
CA LEU A 94 13.02 11.28 -7.66
C LEU A 94 11.92 11.05 -8.70
N ALA A 95 11.76 11.97 -9.65
CA ALA A 95 10.87 11.82 -10.79
C ALA A 95 11.67 11.56 -12.07
N SER A 96 11.32 10.50 -12.82
CA SER A 96 11.91 10.28 -14.15
C SER A 96 10.98 9.46 -15.08
N PRO A 97 11.10 9.55 -16.41
CA PRO A 97 10.20 8.87 -17.34
C PRO A 97 10.21 7.32 -17.24
N GLY A 98 11.39 6.73 -17.07
CA GLY A 98 11.63 5.29 -17.19
C GLY A 98 11.26 4.47 -15.95
N LEU A 99 11.37 3.15 -16.08
CA LEU A 99 11.24 2.20 -14.98
C LEU A 99 12.62 1.83 -14.43
N LEU A 100 12.66 1.51 -13.14
CA LEU A 100 13.84 0.98 -12.45
C LEU A 100 13.56 -0.49 -12.07
N SER A 101 14.58 -1.34 -12.10
CA SER A 101 14.46 -2.70 -11.56
C SER A 101 14.28 -2.68 -10.04
N ASP A 102 13.78 -3.77 -9.47
CA ASP A 102 13.60 -3.90 -8.01
C ASP A 102 14.88 -3.63 -7.23
N GLU A 103 16.02 -4.17 -7.67
CA GLU A 103 17.35 -3.91 -7.09
C GLU A 103 17.69 -2.40 -7.04
N ARG A 104 17.22 -1.63 -8.03
CA ARG A 104 17.46 -0.18 -8.11
C ARG A 104 16.47 0.60 -7.27
N LEU A 105 15.22 0.15 -7.19
CA LEU A 105 14.22 0.70 -6.28
C LEU A 105 14.63 0.52 -4.82
N GLU A 106 15.25 -0.60 -4.46
CA GLU A 106 15.78 -0.83 -3.11
C GLU A 106 16.82 0.23 -2.68
N ILE A 107 17.62 0.76 -3.60
CA ILE A 107 18.56 1.85 -3.30
C ILE A 107 17.80 3.12 -2.87
N LEU A 108 16.71 3.44 -3.56
CA LEU A 108 15.87 4.61 -3.26
C LEU A 108 15.07 4.40 -1.97
N ARG A 109 14.51 3.20 -1.75
CA ARG A 109 13.81 2.83 -0.51
C ARG A 109 14.72 2.90 0.71
N ALA A 110 15.93 2.33 0.63
CA ALA A 110 16.94 2.47 1.68
C ALA A 110 17.38 3.94 1.89
N ALA A 111 17.14 4.78 0.88
CA ALA A 111 17.39 6.21 0.96
C ALA A 111 16.24 7.02 1.59
N ASP A 112 15.08 6.40 1.81
CA ASP A 112 13.78 7.05 2.09
C ASP A 112 13.34 8.02 0.99
N ILE A 113 13.49 7.58 -0.28
CA ILE A 113 13.18 8.37 -1.47
C ILE A 113 12.08 7.67 -2.27
N ASN A 114 10.99 8.39 -2.50
CA ASN A 114 9.90 7.96 -3.35
C ASN A 114 10.26 8.09 -4.83
N TYR A 115 9.91 7.09 -5.64
CA TYR A 115 10.15 7.13 -7.07
C TYR A 115 8.86 7.41 -7.85
N TRP A 116 8.84 8.49 -8.63
CA TRP A 116 7.75 8.83 -9.54
C TRP A 116 8.18 8.53 -10.97
N ASN A 117 7.83 7.33 -11.44
CA ASN A 117 8.06 6.93 -12.83
C ASN A 117 7.06 7.59 -13.79
N GLY A 118 7.33 7.50 -15.10
CA GLY A 118 6.48 8.06 -16.14
C GLY A 118 5.04 7.54 -16.11
N LEU A 119 4.80 6.28 -15.71
CA LEU A 119 3.43 5.74 -15.59
C LEU A 119 2.65 6.43 -14.47
N LYS A 120 3.28 6.64 -13.31
CA LYS A 120 2.69 7.34 -12.17
C LYS A 120 2.38 8.79 -12.51
N LEU A 121 3.33 9.48 -13.16
CA LEU A 121 3.16 10.87 -13.59
C LEU A 121 2.04 11.03 -14.62
N VAL A 122 2.00 10.19 -15.66
CA VAL A 122 0.94 10.22 -16.68
C VAL A 122 -0.44 9.94 -16.07
N ARG A 123 -0.52 8.99 -15.13
CA ARG A 123 -1.79 8.69 -14.45
C ARG A 123 -2.28 9.90 -13.66
N ALA A 124 -1.42 10.49 -12.83
CA ALA A 124 -1.76 11.65 -12.03
C ALA A 124 -2.13 12.86 -12.91
N ALA A 125 -1.41 13.09 -14.01
CA ALA A 125 -1.73 14.14 -14.97
C ALA A 125 -3.15 13.98 -15.52
N ARG A 126 -3.56 12.76 -15.89
CA ARG A 126 -4.91 12.51 -16.40
C ARG A 126 -6.00 12.68 -15.35
N GLU A 127 -5.77 12.21 -14.13
CA GLU A 127 -6.70 12.39 -13.01
C GLU A 127 -6.89 13.88 -12.69
N ALA A 128 -5.83 14.67 -12.85
CA ALA A 128 -5.81 16.11 -12.63
C ALA A 128 -6.27 16.97 -13.83
N GLY A 129 -6.46 16.39 -15.01
CA GLY A 129 -6.71 17.14 -16.23
C GLY A 129 -5.50 17.92 -16.78
N VAL A 130 -4.28 17.60 -16.32
CA VAL A 130 -3.02 18.17 -16.81
C VAL A 130 -2.63 17.51 -18.13
N SER A 131 -2.25 18.32 -19.12
CA SER A 131 -1.81 17.82 -20.42
C SER A 131 -0.46 17.10 -20.30
N VAL A 132 -0.34 15.93 -20.92
CA VAL A 132 0.94 15.18 -20.99
C VAL A 132 1.68 15.64 -22.25
N PRO A 133 2.89 16.24 -22.13
CA PRO A 133 3.64 16.67 -23.31
C PRO A 133 4.04 15.49 -24.20
N SER A 134 3.72 15.58 -25.49
CA SER A 134 4.03 14.55 -26.51
C SER A 134 5.54 14.29 -26.63
N ASP A 135 6.34 15.33 -26.42
CA ASP A 135 7.77 15.36 -26.70
C ASP A 135 8.60 14.57 -25.66
N LEU A 136 7.97 14.15 -24.57
CA LEU A 136 8.61 13.39 -23.49
C LEU A 136 8.65 11.88 -23.76
N GLY A 137 8.01 11.40 -24.83
CA GLY A 137 7.96 9.96 -25.14
C GLY A 137 7.30 9.12 -24.05
N LEU A 138 6.51 9.74 -23.17
CA LEU A 138 5.81 9.08 -22.09
C LEU A 138 4.70 8.18 -22.65
N PRO A 139 4.40 7.05 -21.98
CA PRO A 139 3.39 6.12 -22.46
C PRO A 139 2.02 6.81 -22.54
N THR A 140 1.49 6.98 -23.75
CA THR A 140 0.15 7.55 -24.02
C THR A 140 -0.95 6.48 -23.97
N GLY A 141 -0.57 5.20 -24.01
CA GLY A 141 -1.47 4.05 -23.95
C GLY A 141 -1.73 3.51 -22.54
N VAL A 142 -1.41 4.24 -21.47
CA VAL A 142 -1.76 3.80 -20.10
C VAL A 142 -3.28 3.76 -20.04
N SER A 143 -3.87 2.58 -20.14
CA SER A 143 -5.30 2.42 -19.97
C SER A 143 -5.70 3.02 -18.62
N LEU A 144 -6.81 3.76 -18.58
CA LEU A 144 -7.48 4.20 -17.35
C LEU A 144 -8.05 2.98 -16.60
N VAL A 145 -7.27 1.89 -16.49
CA VAL A 145 -7.54 0.86 -15.50
C VAL A 145 -7.44 1.60 -14.19
N LYS A 146 -8.63 1.87 -13.61
CA LYS A 146 -8.76 2.41 -12.27
C LYS A 146 -7.75 1.66 -11.41
N PRO A 147 -6.92 2.37 -10.63
CA PRO A 147 -5.95 1.72 -9.78
C PRO A 147 -6.61 0.55 -9.00
N PRO A 148 -5.95 -0.60 -8.84
CA PRO A 148 -6.58 -1.78 -8.26
C PRO A 148 -7.27 -1.47 -6.92
N GLU A 149 -6.69 -0.61 -6.09
CA GLU A 149 -7.29 -0.14 -4.83
C GLU A 149 -8.59 0.63 -5.04
N THR A 150 -8.67 1.47 -6.08
CA THR A 150 -9.86 2.24 -6.43
C THR A 150 -10.97 1.31 -6.92
N VAL A 151 -10.63 0.28 -7.70
CA VAL A 151 -11.57 -0.77 -8.12
C VAL A 151 -12.08 -1.56 -6.92
N LEU A 152 -11.18 -1.98 -6.03
CA LEU A 152 -11.52 -2.74 -4.83
C LEU A 152 -12.40 -1.92 -3.87
N ARG A 153 -12.10 -0.63 -3.68
CA ARG A 153 -12.92 0.30 -2.88
C ARG A 153 -14.34 0.45 -3.44
N GLN A 154 -14.47 0.66 -4.76
CA GLN A 154 -15.79 0.77 -5.41
C GLN A 154 -16.58 -0.54 -5.36
N ARG A 155 -15.91 -1.68 -5.54
CA ARG A 155 -16.53 -3.00 -5.42
C ARG A 155 -17.09 -3.22 -4.01
N LEU A 156 -16.38 -2.85 -2.95
CA LEU A 156 -16.87 -2.98 -1.58
C LEU A 156 -18.19 -2.23 -1.37
N GLN A 157 -18.28 -0.99 -1.86
CA GLN A 157 -19.48 -0.16 -1.76
C GLN A 157 -20.69 -0.78 -2.48
N ALA A 158 -20.44 -1.51 -3.56
CA ALA A 158 -21.46 -2.20 -4.33
C ALA A 158 -21.92 -3.54 -3.71
N VAL A 159 -21.17 -4.10 -2.74
CA VAL A 159 -21.52 -5.38 -2.11
C VAL A 159 -22.56 -5.15 -1.00
N PRO A 160 -23.81 -5.64 -1.16
CA PRO A 160 -24.82 -5.50 -0.11
C PRO A 160 -24.44 -6.33 1.12
N SER A 161 -24.66 -5.78 2.31
CA SER A 161 -24.47 -6.52 3.57
C SER A 161 -25.52 -7.62 3.71
N GLY A 162 -25.17 -8.70 4.42
CA GLY A 162 -26.04 -9.84 4.68
C GLY A 162 -25.81 -11.01 3.72
N THR A 163 -26.70 -12.02 3.82
CA THR A 163 -26.58 -13.29 3.07
C THR A 163 -26.61 -13.10 1.56
N GLY A 164 -27.39 -12.13 1.07
CA GLY A 164 -27.51 -11.85 -0.37
C GLY A 164 -26.20 -11.41 -1.05
N GLY A 165 -25.31 -10.73 -0.33
CA GLY A 165 -23.99 -10.31 -0.85
C GLY A 165 -22.82 -11.19 -0.40
N TRP A 166 -23.08 -12.28 0.33
CA TRP A 166 -22.02 -13.05 1.01
C TRP A 166 -20.96 -13.59 0.06
N PHE A 167 -21.37 -14.19 -1.07
CA PHE A 167 -20.43 -14.69 -2.08
C PHE A 167 -19.58 -13.58 -2.69
N ALA A 168 -20.19 -12.42 -2.97
CA ALA A 168 -19.50 -11.27 -3.54
C ALA A 168 -18.50 -10.66 -2.56
N TYR A 169 -18.85 -10.59 -1.26
CA TYR A 169 -17.94 -10.14 -0.21
C TYR A 169 -16.77 -11.10 -0.05
N GLN A 170 -17.00 -12.41 -0.03
CA GLN A 170 -15.93 -13.39 0.09
C GLN A 170 -14.98 -13.36 -1.12
N ALA A 171 -15.51 -13.20 -2.33
CA ALA A 171 -14.70 -12.99 -3.53
C ALA A 171 -13.88 -11.69 -3.42
N TRP A 172 -14.52 -10.60 -2.98
CA TRP A 172 -13.83 -9.33 -2.76
C TRP A 172 -12.71 -9.44 -1.71
N CYS A 173 -12.93 -10.11 -0.57
CA CYS A 173 -11.91 -10.34 0.43
C CYS A 173 -10.70 -11.09 -0.14
N ARG A 174 -10.91 -12.10 -0.99
CA ARG A 174 -9.82 -12.82 -1.66
C ARG A 174 -8.97 -11.90 -2.51
N ASP A 175 -9.61 -11.15 -3.40
CA ASP A 175 -8.93 -10.24 -4.32
C ASP A 175 -8.16 -9.14 -3.56
N VAL A 176 -8.73 -8.64 -2.45
CA VAL A 176 -8.07 -7.67 -1.58
C VAL A 176 -6.84 -8.27 -0.89
N LEU A 177 -6.95 -9.47 -0.31
CA LEU A 177 -5.84 -10.13 0.38
C LEU A 177 -4.70 -10.46 -0.58
N GLU A 178 -5.03 -10.91 -1.79
CA GLU A 178 -4.06 -11.11 -2.86
C GLU A 178 -3.36 -9.80 -3.22
N PHE A 179 -4.12 -8.74 -3.49
CA PHE A 179 -3.54 -7.43 -3.82
C PHE A 179 -2.66 -6.83 -2.71
N LEU A 180 -3.07 -6.99 -1.46
CA LEU A 180 -2.36 -6.41 -0.32
C LEU A 180 -1.09 -7.19 0.01
N PHE A 181 -1.18 -8.51 0.10
CA PHE A 181 -0.18 -9.34 0.78
C PHE A 181 0.55 -10.36 -0.11
N HIS A 182 0.17 -10.49 -1.39
CA HIS A 182 0.95 -11.24 -2.37
C HIS A 182 1.74 -10.28 -3.28
N PRO A 183 3.07 -10.44 -3.40
CA PRO A 183 4.00 -11.07 -2.44
C PRO A 183 4.11 -10.28 -1.10
N PRO A 184 4.65 -10.87 0.00
CA PRO A 184 5.41 -12.12 0.08
C PRO A 184 4.61 -13.37 0.47
N LEU A 185 3.33 -13.25 0.83
CA LEU A 185 2.48 -14.43 0.95
C LEU A 185 2.25 -15.04 -0.43
N ASN A 186 1.94 -16.33 -0.48
CA ASN A 186 1.47 -16.93 -1.73
C ASN A 186 0.03 -16.49 -2.01
N ALA A 187 -0.33 -16.43 -3.29
CA ALA A 187 -1.69 -16.14 -3.70
C ALA A 187 -2.68 -17.11 -3.01
N PRO A 188 -3.90 -16.64 -2.65
CA PRO A 188 -4.90 -17.48 -1.99
C PRO A 188 -5.12 -18.77 -2.78
N ALA A 189 -5.12 -19.92 -2.09
CA ALA A 189 -5.32 -21.20 -2.77
C ALA A 189 -6.72 -21.24 -3.41
N TYR A 190 -6.79 -21.45 -4.73
CA TYR A 190 -8.03 -21.78 -5.43
C TYR A 190 -8.41 -23.22 -5.08
N GLU A 191 -9.14 -23.44 -3.99
CA GLU A 191 -9.69 -24.78 -3.76
C GLU A 191 -10.73 -25.11 -4.83
N SER A 192 -10.31 -25.98 -5.75
CA SER A 192 -11.16 -26.67 -6.71
C SER A 192 -12.29 -27.38 -5.97
N SER A 193 -13.48 -27.29 -6.54
CA SER A 193 -14.78 -27.59 -5.96
C SER A 193 -15.08 -29.08 -5.73
N THR A 194 -14.10 -29.90 -5.33
CA THR A 194 -14.19 -31.36 -5.37
C THR A 194 -13.80 -32.03 -4.06
N GLN A 195 -14.76 -32.03 -3.11
CA GLN A 195 -15.09 -33.05 -2.09
C GLN A 195 -15.52 -32.37 -0.77
N ASN A 196 -16.72 -32.75 -0.31
CA ASN A 196 -17.38 -32.35 0.93
C ASN A 196 -18.01 -30.94 0.97
N ARG A 197 -19.35 -30.94 0.82
CA ARG A 197 -20.25 -29.75 0.78
C ARG A 197 -20.28 -28.91 2.07
N HIS A 198 -19.50 -29.24 3.11
CA HIS A 198 -19.47 -28.48 4.37
C HIS A 198 -18.20 -27.66 4.61
N ASN A 199 -17.11 -27.86 3.86
CA ASN A 199 -15.81 -27.23 4.16
C ASN A 199 -15.35 -26.14 3.17
N ARG A 200 -16.24 -25.68 2.27
CA ARG A 200 -15.91 -24.78 1.13
C ARG A 200 -15.59 -23.31 1.48
N ARG A 201 -15.32 -22.97 2.75
CA ARG A 201 -15.46 -21.56 3.18
C ARG A 201 -14.47 -21.12 4.25
N ASP A 202 -13.20 -20.99 3.87
CA ASP A 202 -12.23 -20.06 4.48
C ASP A 202 -11.20 -19.67 3.40
N ILE A 203 -10.69 -18.44 3.44
CA ILE A 203 -9.64 -17.98 2.53
C ILE A 203 -8.30 -18.31 3.20
N VAL A 204 -7.40 -19.01 2.50
CA VAL A 204 -6.13 -19.43 3.09
C VAL A 204 -4.98 -18.94 2.22
N LEU A 205 -4.06 -18.17 2.82
CA LEU A 205 -2.83 -17.72 2.18
C LEU A 205 -1.64 -18.47 2.79
N PRO A 206 -0.91 -19.28 2.01
CA PRO A 206 0.32 -19.91 2.49
C PRO A 206 1.40 -18.88 2.80
N ASN A 207 2.04 -18.99 3.97
CA ASN A 207 3.08 -18.07 4.40
C ASN A 207 4.47 -18.70 4.27
N TYR A 208 5.03 -18.62 3.06
CA TYR A 208 6.41 -19.02 2.80
C TYR A 208 7.39 -17.84 2.81
N ALA A 209 6.99 -16.69 3.35
CA ALA A 209 7.83 -15.49 3.39
C ALA A 209 9.20 -15.79 4.04
N GLU A 210 10.27 -15.34 3.37
CA GLU A 210 11.65 -15.50 3.83
C GLU A 210 12.14 -14.30 4.66
N PHE A 211 11.43 -13.18 4.60
CA PHE A 211 11.74 -11.94 5.30
C PHE A 211 10.46 -11.14 5.60
N GLY A 212 10.61 -10.01 6.29
CA GLY A 212 9.51 -9.11 6.61
C GLY A 212 8.57 -9.61 7.70
N TYR A 213 7.46 -8.89 7.88
CA TYR A 213 6.54 -9.09 9.00
C TYR A 213 5.81 -10.45 8.94
N TRP A 214 5.49 -10.95 7.74
CA TRP A 214 4.84 -12.25 7.59
C TRP A 214 5.72 -13.41 8.08
N ARG A 215 7.04 -13.36 7.84
CA ARG A 215 7.99 -14.33 8.43
C ARG A 215 8.00 -14.23 9.96
N PHE A 216 7.98 -13.01 10.50
CA PHE A 216 7.91 -12.79 11.94
C PHE A 216 6.64 -13.42 12.52
N LEU A 217 5.48 -13.21 11.89
CA LEU A 217 4.22 -13.82 12.32
C LEU A 217 4.27 -15.35 12.29
N ARG A 218 4.86 -15.94 11.23
CA ARG A 218 5.06 -17.40 11.16
C ARG A 218 5.88 -17.90 12.34
N SER A 219 7.02 -17.25 12.60
CA SER A 219 8.01 -17.71 13.57
C SER A 219 7.55 -17.55 15.02
N HIS A 220 6.74 -16.51 15.32
CA HIS A 220 6.36 -16.17 16.70
C HIS A 220 4.91 -16.49 17.07
N TYR A 221 4.01 -16.58 16.08
CA TYR A 221 2.58 -16.78 16.31
C TYR A 221 2.01 -17.97 15.53
N GLY A 222 2.87 -18.81 14.93
CA GLY A 222 2.43 -19.99 14.18
C GLY A 222 1.58 -19.64 12.97
N ALA A 223 1.86 -18.51 12.30
CA ALA A 223 1.16 -18.10 11.09
C ALA A 223 1.69 -18.84 9.84
N ASP A 224 1.72 -20.17 9.87
CA ASP A 224 2.16 -21.02 8.74
C ASP A 224 1.23 -20.84 7.52
N TYR A 225 -0.06 -20.70 7.79
CA TYR A 225 -1.05 -20.19 6.86
C TYR A 225 -1.81 -19.04 7.52
N VAL A 226 -2.18 -18.05 6.71
CA VAL A 226 -3.09 -16.99 7.14
C VAL A 226 -4.50 -17.42 6.77
N VAL A 227 -5.24 -17.92 7.77
CA VAL A 227 -6.63 -18.34 7.62
C VAL A 227 -7.54 -17.13 7.80
N VAL A 228 -8.41 -16.85 6.85
CA VAL A 228 -9.30 -15.69 6.88
C VAL A 228 -10.76 -16.10 6.72
N ASP A 229 -11.57 -15.70 7.70
CA ASP A 229 -13.03 -15.85 7.69
C ASP A 229 -13.68 -14.52 7.31
N ALA A 230 -14.50 -14.53 6.25
CA ALA A 230 -15.13 -13.34 5.70
C ALA A 230 -16.60 -13.23 6.15
N LYS A 231 -16.89 -12.27 7.02
CA LYS A 231 -18.21 -12.01 7.60
C LYS A 231 -18.90 -10.81 6.96
N ASN A 232 -19.77 -11.08 5.98
CA ASN A 232 -20.64 -10.07 5.37
C ASN A 232 -21.90 -9.80 6.20
N SER A 233 -21.78 -9.48 7.49
CA SER A 233 -22.92 -9.12 8.33
C SER A 233 -23.03 -7.61 8.51
N GLY A 234 -24.25 -7.07 8.49
CA GLY A 234 -24.53 -5.69 8.90
C GLY A 234 -24.45 -5.48 10.42
N SER A 235 -24.23 -6.56 11.18
CA SER A 235 -23.98 -6.54 12.63
C SER A 235 -22.51 -6.85 12.94
N HIS A 236 -22.11 -6.53 14.17
CA HIS A 236 -20.78 -6.88 14.69
C HIS A 236 -20.60 -8.40 14.73
N VAL A 237 -19.35 -8.83 14.51
CA VAL A 237 -18.89 -10.21 14.69
C VAL A 237 -19.18 -10.67 16.12
N LYS A 238 -19.71 -11.89 16.25
CA LYS A 238 -20.17 -12.48 17.50
C LYS A 238 -19.20 -13.55 18.00
N LYS A 239 -19.36 -13.95 19.27
CA LYS A 239 -18.62 -15.06 19.88
C LYS A 239 -18.61 -16.33 19.00
N ALA A 240 -19.76 -16.70 18.43
CA ALA A 240 -19.86 -17.90 17.59
C ALA A 240 -18.96 -17.83 16.34
N ASP A 241 -18.83 -16.64 15.74
CA ASP A 241 -17.97 -16.42 14.58
C ASP A 241 -16.49 -16.59 14.94
N VAL A 242 -16.07 -16.06 16.09
CA VAL A 242 -14.69 -16.21 16.59
C VAL A 242 -14.37 -17.68 16.86
N LEU A 243 -15.27 -18.42 17.51
CA LEU A 243 -15.10 -19.84 17.78
C LEU A 243 -15.06 -20.67 16.49
N GLN A 244 -15.85 -20.28 15.48
CA GLN A 244 -15.82 -20.93 14.18
C GLN A 244 -14.42 -20.84 13.57
N LEU A 245 -13.84 -19.64 13.46
CA LEU A 245 -12.47 -19.48 12.96
C LEU A 245 -11.45 -20.21 13.84
N ALA A 246 -11.58 -20.10 15.16
CA ALA A 246 -10.66 -20.74 16.09
C ALA A 246 -10.60 -22.26 15.92
N ASN A 247 -11.67 -22.92 15.48
CA ASN A 247 -11.67 -24.36 15.23
C ASN A 247 -10.80 -24.77 14.03
N TYR A 248 -10.55 -23.87 13.08
CA TYR A 248 -9.63 -24.12 11.97
C TYR A 248 -8.16 -23.91 12.35
N LEU A 249 -7.90 -23.17 13.43
CA LEU A 249 -6.54 -22.91 13.91
C LEU A 249 -6.03 -24.08 14.76
N SER A 250 -4.93 -24.67 14.32
CA SER A 250 -4.27 -25.81 14.97
C SER A 250 -2.77 -25.82 14.66
N SER A 251 -1.96 -26.14 15.67
CA SER A 251 -0.50 -26.30 15.53
C SER A 251 -0.09 -27.48 14.65
N HIS A 252 -1.02 -28.41 14.38
CA HIS A 252 -0.79 -29.57 13.51
C HIS A 252 -1.44 -29.38 12.12
N GLY A 253 -2.04 -28.22 11.87
CA GLY A 253 -2.81 -27.92 10.65
C GLY A 253 -2.42 -26.57 10.07
N ALA A 254 -3.39 -25.68 9.89
CA ALA A 254 -3.21 -24.38 9.23
C ALA A 254 -2.39 -23.35 10.04
N GLY A 255 -1.93 -23.69 11.24
CA GLY A 255 -1.25 -22.77 12.14
C GLY A 255 -2.20 -22.15 13.17
N LEU A 256 -1.69 -21.18 13.92
CA LEU A 256 -2.34 -20.56 15.08
C LEU A 256 -2.73 -19.09 14.86
N PHE A 257 -2.62 -18.60 13.62
CA PHE A 257 -2.97 -17.23 13.26
C PHE A 257 -4.17 -17.17 12.31
N GLY A 258 -5.12 -16.28 12.60
CA GLY A 258 -6.27 -16.06 11.74
C GLY A 258 -6.71 -14.60 11.68
N LEU A 259 -7.39 -14.26 10.58
CA LEU A 259 -8.03 -12.97 10.38
C LEU A 259 -9.55 -13.13 10.28
N ILE A 260 -10.30 -12.20 10.87
CA ILE A 260 -11.72 -12.04 10.61
C ILE A 260 -11.91 -10.75 9.83
N MET A 261 -12.28 -10.85 8.55
CA MET A 261 -12.69 -9.69 7.75
C MET A 261 -14.19 -9.46 7.91
N CYS A 262 -14.61 -8.26 8.27
CA CYS A 262 -16.02 -7.98 8.58
C CYS A 262 -16.45 -6.56 8.20
N ARG A 263 -17.76 -6.29 8.14
CA ARG A 263 -18.26 -4.95 7.75
C ARG A 263 -18.06 -3.87 8.82
N LYS A 264 -18.29 -4.19 10.10
CA LYS A 264 -18.32 -3.19 11.20
C LYS A 264 -17.21 -3.36 12.25
N GLY A 265 -16.90 -4.58 12.63
CA GLY A 265 -15.99 -4.89 13.74
C GLY A 265 -16.54 -5.99 14.65
N VAL A 266 -15.90 -6.18 15.79
CA VAL A 266 -16.26 -7.20 16.81
C VAL A 266 -17.05 -6.58 17.95
N ASP A 267 -17.98 -7.34 18.53
CA ASP A 267 -18.64 -6.92 19.78
C ASP A 267 -17.82 -7.30 21.02
N THR A 268 -18.23 -6.81 22.19
CA THR A 268 -17.51 -7.04 23.45
C THR A 268 -17.38 -8.53 23.78
N ALA A 269 -18.41 -9.34 23.52
CA ALA A 269 -18.36 -10.79 23.78
C ALA A 269 -17.35 -11.50 22.85
N ALA A 270 -17.31 -11.09 21.57
CA ALA A 270 -16.31 -11.55 20.61
C ALA A 270 -14.90 -11.13 21.02
N GLN A 271 -14.69 -9.88 21.47
CA GLN A 271 -13.40 -9.41 21.98
C GLN A 271 -12.89 -10.24 23.16
N TRP A 272 -13.75 -10.54 24.15
CA TRP A 272 -13.42 -11.44 25.25
C TRP A 272 -13.06 -12.84 24.76
N THR A 273 -13.80 -13.35 23.79
CA THR A 273 -13.54 -14.67 23.20
C THR A 273 -12.19 -14.70 22.47
N ILE A 274 -11.83 -13.64 21.73
CA ILE A 274 -10.51 -13.53 21.07
C ILE A 274 -9.39 -13.58 22.13
N ARG A 275 -9.54 -12.84 23.24
CA ARG A 275 -8.58 -12.87 24.36
C ARG A 275 -8.47 -14.26 24.98
N GLU A 276 -9.60 -14.93 25.22
CA GLU A 276 -9.62 -16.29 25.74
C GLU A 276 -8.90 -17.27 24.81
N GLN A 277 -9.17 -17.22 23.50
CA GLN A 277 -8.50 -18.09 22.52
C GLN A 277 -6.98 -17.86 22.47
N TRP A 278 -6.53 -16.62 22.66
CA TRP A 278 -5.10 -16.33 22.79
C TRP A 278 -4.52 -16.86 24.10
N THR A 279 -5.09 -16.50 25.25
CA THR A 279 -4.51 -16.85 26.57
C THR A 279 -4.53 -18.35 26.83
N MET A 280 -5.60 -19.05 26.43
CA MET A 280 -5.77 -20.48 26.71
C MET A 280 -5.18 -21.38 25.62
N HIS A 281 -5.17 -20.94 24.36
CA HIS A 281 -4.84 -21.80 23.23
C HIS A 281 -3.75 -21.24 22.32
N ARG A 282 -3.22 -20.04 22.63
CA ARG A 282 -2.24 -19.31 21.80
C ARG A 282 -2.71 -19.06 20.37
N LYS A 283 -4.03 -19.05 20.14
CA LYS A 283 -4.64 -18.76 18.84
C LYS A 283 -4.76 -17.24 18.71
N LEU A 284 -3.95 -16.64 17.84
CA LEU A 284 -3.97 -15.22 17.58
C LEU A 284 -4.98 -14.90 16.48
N ILE A 285 -6.06 -14.21 16.84
CA ILE A 285 -7.11 -13.81 15.91
C ILE A 285 -7.17 -12.29 15.85
N VAL A 286 -7.06 -11.73 14.65
CA VAL A 286 -7.16 -10.27 14.43
C VAL A 286 -8.38 -9.98 13.57
N SER A 287 -9.22 -9.03 14.00
CA SER A 287 -10.35 -8.56 13.20
C SER A 287 -9.97 -7.34 12.38
N LEU A 288 -10.36 -7.33 11.11
CA LEU A 288 -10.25 -6.19 10.19
C LEU A 288 -11.67 -5.82 9.73
N ASN A 289 -12.13 -4.62 10.08
CA ASN A 289 -13.41 -4.11 9.55
C ASN A 289 -13.22 -3.45 8.17
N ASP A 290 -14.31 -2.99 7.54
CA ASP A 290 -14.23 -2.33 6.24
C ASP A 290 -13.28 -1.10 6.27
N GLU A 291 -13.30 -0.31 7.35
CA GLU A 291 -12.43 0.87 7.51
C GLU A 291 -10.95 0.48 7.60
N ASP A 292 -10.62 -0.55 8.38
CA ASP A 292 -9.27 -1.10 8.48
C ASP A 292 -8.77 -1.53 7.09
N VAL A 293 -9.60 -2.25 6.33
CA VAL A 293 -9.22 -2.73 5.00
C VAL A 293 -9.05 -1.58 4.01
N LEU A 294 -9.90 -0.55 4.09
CA LEU A 294 -9.73 0.66 3.28
C LEU A 294 -8.46 1.44 3.64
N GLN A 295 -8.03 1.41 4.90
CA GLN A 295 -6.75 1.97 5.33
C GLN A 295 -5.56 1.17 4.81
N LEU A 296 -5.65 -0.17 4.81
CA LEU A 296 -4.63 -1.05 4.20
C LEU A 296 -4.47 -0.77 2.70
N LEU A 297 -5.59 -0.60 1.99
CA LEU A 297 -5.61 -0.26 0.57
C LEU A 297 -4.97 1.11 0.29
N GLU A 298 -5.22 2.09 1.16
CA GLU A 298 -4.57 3.41 1.05
C GLU A 298 -3.08 3.33 1.36
N ALA A 299 -2.68 2.56 2.38
CA ALA A 299 -1.27 2.34 2.70
C ALA A 299 -0.52 1.77 1.49
N LYS A 300 -1.08 0.74 0.84
CA LYS A 300 -0.52 0.13 -0.38
C LYS A 300 -0.43 1.14 -1.52
N ARG A 301 -1.43 2.00 -1.69
CA ARG A 301 -1.44 3.06 -2.71
C ARG A 301 -0.35 4.11 -2.49
N SER A 302 -0.10 4.47 -1.23
CA SER A 302 0.93 5.42 -0.82
C SER A 302 2.33 4.80 -0.70
N ASP A 303 2.53 3.56 -1.17
CA ASP A 303 3.79 2.80 -1.08
C ASP A 303 4.31 2.64 0.37
N THR A 304 3.38 2.59 1.33
CA THR A 304 3.66 2.29 2.73
C THR A 304 3.27 0.85 3.06
N GLU A 305 3.90 0.25 4.07
CA GLU A 305 3.69 -1.15 4.48
C GLU A 305 2.26 -1.39 5.00
N PRO A 306 1.37 -2.11 4.27
CA PRO A 306 0.02 -2.37 4.77
C PRO A 306 0.02 -3.23 6.04
N GLU A 307 0.98 -4.15 6.17
CA GLU A 307 1.13 -4.98 7.37
C GLU A 307 1.34 -4.18 8.66
N ALA A 308 1.72 -2.90 8.59
CA ALA A 308 1.89 -2.03 9.75
C ALA A 308 0.60 -1.91 10.58
N LEU A 309 -0.57 -1.87 9.95
CA LEU A 309 -1.84 -1.83 10.69
C LEU A 309 -2.12 -3.16 11.41
N ILE A 310 -1.80 -4.29 10.79
CA ILE A 310 -1.92 -5.61 11.43
C ILE A 310 -0.94 -5.69 12.61
N ARG A 311 0.28 -5.18 12.44
CA ARG A 311 1.27 -5.07 13.51
C ARG A 311 0.76 -4.27 14.69
N GLN A 312 0.25 -3.07 14.45
CA GLN A 312 -0.30 -2.20 15.48
C GLN A 312 -1.46 -2.87 16.22
N LYS A 313 -2.41 -3.48 15.50
CA LYS A 313 -3.53 -4.20 16.15
C LYS A 313 -3.06 -5.35 17.04
N ILE A 314 -2.00 -6.07 16.64
CA ILE A 314 -1.41 -7.14 17.46
C ILE A 314 -0.71 -6.55 18.68
N GLU A 315 0.03 -5.45 18.53
CA GLU A 315 0.69 -4.75 19.65
C GLU A 315 -0.32 -4.24 20.67
N ASP A 316 -1.34 -3.51 20.22
CA ASP A 316 -2.43 -3.01 21.07
C ASP A 316 -3.15 -4.15 21.79
N PHE A 317 -3.42 -5.24 21.06
CA PHE A 317 -4.02 -6.44 21.65
C PHE A 317 -3.12 -7.02 22.75
N ARG A 318 -1.82 -7.16 22.51
CA ARG A 318 -0.87 -7.75 23.46
C ARG A 318 -0.63 -6.89 24.69
N LEU A 319 -0.62 -5.56 24.54
CA LEU A 319 -0.45 -4.61 25.64
C LEU A 319 -1.74 -4.42 26.44
N GLY A 320 -2.90 -4.72 25.84
CA GLY A 320 -4.21 -4.60 26.45
C GLY A 320 -4.77 -5.89 27.08
N ILE A 321 -3.96 -6.95 27.21
CA ILE A 321 -4.31 -8.19 27.94
C ILE A 321 -4.11 -8.00 29.44
#